data_AF-A0A2X2CNU1-F1
#
_entry.id   AF-A0A2X2CNU1-F1
#
_cell.length_a   1.000
_cell.length_b   1.000
_cell.length_c   1.000
_cell.angle_alpha   90.00
_cell.angle_beta   90.00
_cell.angle_gamma   90.00
#
_symmetry.space_group_name_H-M   'P 1'
#
loop_
_entity.id
_entity.type
_entity.pdbx_description
1 polymer ?
#
loop_
_entity_poly.entity_id
_entity_poly.type
_entity_poly.pdbx_seq_one_letter_code
_entity_poly.pdbx_strand_id
1 'polypeptide(L)'
;MKKSYCWAASVLALLLAGCANDPAPSEQMKLTTQAFDQAHDIGADDSIPEYSLANDKLERARKAMRVEDYKKARVLAEQAELDARLAEAKVLNNKSQTHVDELNKQIARLQKRLESTP
;
A
#
# COMPACT_ATOMS: atom_id res chain seq x y z
N MET A 1 -47.69 28.20 22.27
CA MET A 1 -46.23 28.53 22.27
C MET A 1 -45.30 27.33 22.50
N LYS A 2 -45.74 26.15 23.01
CA LYS A 2 -44.85 24.99 23.25
C LYS A 2 -44.59 24.08 22.03
N LYS A 3 -45.46 24.09 21.01
CA LYS A 3 -45.36 23.22 19.81
C LYS A 3 -44.23 23.60 18.84
N SER A 4 -43.88 24.89 18.70
CA SER A 4 -42.81 25.33 17.79
C SER A 4 -41.41 24.90 18.23
N TYR A 5 -41.17 24.77 19.54
CA TYR A 5 -39.85 24.38 20.07
C TYR A 5 -39.52 22.90 19.84
N CYS A 6 -40.53 22.02 19.73
CA CYS A 6 -40.32 20.61 19.37
C CYS A 6 -39.83 20.43 17.92
N TRP A 7 -40.22 21.32 17.01
CA TRP A 7 -39.83 21.22 15.59
C TRP A 7 -38.40 21.72 15.37
N ALA A 8 -37.99 22.78 16.07
CA ALA A 8 -36.62 23.30 16.02
C ALA A 8 -35.58 22.31 16.58
N ALA A 9 -35.93 21.56 17.62
CA ALA A 9 -35.03 20.56 18.22
C ALA A 9 -34.78 19.34 17.30
N SER A 10 -35.76 18.95 16.46
CA SER A 10 -35.60 17.83 15.51
C SER A 10 -34.69 18.16 14.32
N VAL A 11 -34.73 19.39 13.82
CA VAL A 11 -33.90 19.80 12.67
C VAL A 11 -32.41 19.87 13.04
N LEU A 12 -32.09 20.29 14.28
CA LEU A 12 -30.71 20.35 14.75
C LEU A 12 -30.08 18.95 14.89
N ALA A 13 -30.87 17.93 15.25
CA ALA A 13 -30.40 16.56 15.39
C ALA A 13 -30.03 15.89 14.05
N LEU A 14 -30.71 16.22 12.94
CA LEU A 14 -30.37 15.66 11.62
C LEU A 14 -29.08 16.24 11.03
N LEU A 15 -28.72 17.49 11.38
CA LEU A 15 -27.50 18.13 10.88
C LEU A 15 -26.20 17.51 11.46
N LEU A 16 -26.29 16.83 12.61
CA LEU A 16 -25.14 16.18 13.26
C LEU A 16 -24.91 14.72 12.81
N ALA A 17 -25.87 14.09 12.13
CA ALA A 17 -25.74 12.71 11.66
C ALA A 17 -24.92 12.58 10.36
N GLY A 18 -24.64 13.69 9.66
CA GLY A 18 -23.92 13.70 8.38
C GLY A 18 -22.39 13.57 8.48
N CYS A 19 -21.79 13.78 9.65
CA CYS A 19 -20.32 13.73 9.83
C CYS A 19 -19.79 12.35 10.28
N ALA A 20 -20.65 11.35 10.46
CA ALA A 20 -20.27 10.04 10.99
C ALA A 20 -20.23 8.91 9.96
N ASN A 21 -20.70 9.13 8.73
CA ASN A 21 -20.75 8.10 7.69
C ASN A 21 -19.50 8.23 6.80
N ASP A 22 -18.53 7.35 7.00
CA ASP A 22 -17.35 7.25 6.12
C ASP A 22 -17.72 6.35 4.93
N PRO A 23 -17.76 6.84 3.68
CA PRO A 23 -18.14 6.01 2.56
C PRO A 23 -17.16 4.85 2.34
N ALA A 24 -17.65 3.77 1.74
CA ALA A 24 -16.82 2.61 1.43
C ALA A 24 -15.58 3.01 0.60
N PRO A 25 -14.34 2.69 1.04
CA PRO A 25 -13.11 3.12 0.38
C PRO A 25 -12.73 2.21 -0.80
N SER A 26 -13.65 2.00 -1.75
CA SER A 26 -13.47 1.05 -2.86
C SER A 26 -12.28 1.36 -3.77
N GLU A 27 -12.06 2.64 -4.09
CA GLU A 27 -10.90 3.06 -4.89
C GLU A 27 -9.59 2.81 -4.16
N GLN A 28 -9.53 3.12 -2.86
CA GLN A 28 -8.34 2.83 -2.05
C GLN A 28 -8.05 1.33 -2.01
N MET A 29 -9.07 0.48 -1.83
CA MET A 29 -8.91 -0.98 -1.87
C MET A 29 -8.33 -1.47 -3.20
N LYS A 30 -8.76 -0.87 -4.32
CA LYS A 30 -8.24 -1.18 -5.65
C LYS A 30 -6.78 -0.76 -5.81
N LEU A 31 -6.42 0.46 -5.42
CA LEU A 31 -5.03 0.96 -5.45
C LEU A 31 -4.10 0.10 -4.61
N THR A 32 -4.54 -0.26 -3.40
CA THR A 32 -3.78 -1.14 -2.50
C THR A 32 -3.58 -2.54 -3.08
N THR A 33 -4.63 -3.12 -3.66
CA THR A 33 -4.52 -4.45 -4.32
C THR A 33 -3.56 -4.38 -5.50
N GLN A 34 -3.65 -3.35 -6.32
CA GLN A 34 -2.72 -3.15 -7.44
C GLN A 34 -1.26 -3.01 -6.97
N ALA A 35 -1.00 -2.24 -5.91
CA ALA A 35 0.35 -2.09 -5.37
C ALA A 35 0.90 -3.42 -4.81
N PHE A 36 0.06 -4.21 -4.15
CA PHE A 36 0.42 -5.53 -3.65
C PHE A 36 0.76 -6.50 -4.79
N ASP A 37 -0.08 -6.56 -5.82
CA ASP A 37 0.15 -7.39 -7.01
C ASP A 37 1.40 -6.94 -7.77
N GLN A 38 1.62 -5.63 -7.90
CA GLN A 38 2.84 -5.08 -8.52
C GLN A 38 4.11 -5.50 -7.77
N ALA A 39 4.10 -5.42 -6.43
CA ALA A 39 5.22 -5.90 -5.62
C ALA A 39 5.47 -7.39 -5.84
N HIS A 40 4.40 -8.20 -5.90
CA HIS A 40 4.49 -9.64 -6.20
C HIS A 40 5.08 -9.92 -7.58
N ASP A 41 4.56 -9.28 -8.62
CA ASP A 41 4.95 -9.50 -10.02
C ASP A 41 6.44 -9.20 -10.27
N ILE A 42 7.01 -8.26 -9.52
CA ILE A 42 8.44 -7.98 -9.61
C ILE A 42 9.30 -8.87 -8.71
N GLY A 43 8.70 -9.75 -7.90
CA GLY A 43 9.38 -10.77 -7.10
C GLY A 43 9.47 -10.47 -5.61
N ALA A 44 8.60 -9.64 -5.04
CA ALA A 44 8.42 -9.59 -3.60
C ALA A 44 7.68 -10.84 -3.11
N ASP A 45 8.14 -11.43 -2.01
CA ASP A 45 7.54 -12.59 -1.37
C ASP A 45 7.63 -12.45 0.16
N ASP A 46 7.17 -13.47 0.90
CA ASP A 46 7.14 -13.47 2.37
C ASP A 46 8.54 -13.42 3.03
N SER A 47 9.64 -13.54 2.27
CA SER A 47 10.98 -13.26 2.79
C SER A 47 11.25 -11.78 3.03
N ILE A 48 10.46 -10.89 2.39
CA ILE A 48 10.49 -9.44 2.60
C ILE A 48 9.44 -9.09 3.67
N PRO A 49 9.85 -8.62 4.86
CA PRO A 49 8.93 -8.36 5.96
C PRO A 49 7.78 -7.41 5.59
N GLU A 50 8.06 -6.39 4.76
CA GLU A 50 7.06 -5.43 4.31
C GLU A 50 6.01 -6.06 3.38
N TYR A 51 6.36 -7.05 2.58
CA TYR A 51 5.38 -7.75 1.74
C TYR A 51 4.39 -8.56 2.60
N SER A 52 4.92 -9.25 3.62
CA SER A 52 4.09 -9.99 4.58
C SER A 52 3.19 -9.05 5.40
N LEU A 53 3.71 -7.89 5.83
CA LEU A 53 2.92 -6.85 6.50
C LEU A 53 1.82 -6.27 5.60
N ALA A 54 2.13 -6.04 4.32
CA ALA A 54 1.16 -5.58 3.33
C ALA A 54 0.02 -6.59 3.18
N ASN A 55 0.34 -7.89 3.09
CA ASN A 55 -0.64 -8.96 2.99
C ASN A 55 -1.56 -9.02 4.22
N ASP A 56 -1.00 -9.02 5.44
CA ASP A 56 -1.80 -9.04 6.69
C ASP A 56 -2.76 -7.84 6.77
N LYS A 57 -2.25 -6.64 6.49
CA LYS A 57 -3.05 -5.41 6.54
C LYS A 57 -4.12 -5.38 5.46
N LEU A 58 -3.81 -5.82 4.24
CA LEU A 58 -4.78 -5.92 3.15
C LEU A 58 -5.89 -6.91 3.49
N GLU A 59 -5.54 -8.07 4.06
CA GLU A 59 -6.54 -9.03 4.54
C GLU A 59 -7.42 -8.42 5.62
N ARG A 60 -6.83 -7.74 6.62
CA ARG A 60 -7.60 -7.06 7.67
C ARG A 60 -8.47 -5.93 7.12
N ALA A 61 -8.01 -5.20 6.10
CA ALA A 61 -8.82 -4.19 5.40
C ALA A 61 -10.03 -4.84 4.72
N ARG A 62 -9.84 -5.98 4.04
CA ARG A 62 -10.94 -6.78 3.46
C ARG A 62 -11.91 -7.26 4.53
N LYS A 63 -11.45 -7.64 5.73
CA LYS A 63 -12.33 -7.99 6.86
C LYS A 63 -13.15 -6.78 7.34
N ALA A 64 -12.52 -5.61 7.47
CA ALA A 64 -13.17 -4.37 7.87
C ALA A 64 -14.24 -3.92 6.86
N MET A 65 -13.98 -4.06 5.55
CA MET A 65 -14.96 -3.82 4.48
C MET A 65 -16.23 -4.66 4.67
N ARG A 66 -16.10 -5.95 5.04
CA ARG A 66 -17.26 -6.86 5.19
C ARG A 66 -18.15 -6.54 6.39
N VAL A 67 -17.59 -5.88 7.41
CA VAL A 67 -18.35 -5.45 8.61
C VAL A 67 -18.66 -3.96 8.57
N GLU A 68 -18.50 -3.33 7.40
CA GLU A 68 -18.79 -1.91 7.15
C GLU A 68 -18.01 -0.93 8.06
N ASP A 69 -16.87 -1.36 8.61
CA ASP A 69 -15.93 -0.50 9.33
C ASP A 69 -15.01 0.21 8.33
N TYR A 70 -15.61 1.10 7.55
CA TYR A 70 -14.97 1.74 6.38
C TYR A 70 -13.78 2.62 6.76
N LYS A 71 -13.84 3.29 7.91
CA LYS A 71 -12.72 4.08 8.43
C LYS A 71 -11.50 3.19 8.69
N LYS A 72 -11.71 2.04 9.35
CA LYS A 72 -10.65 1.08 9.61
C LYS A 72 -10.16 0.42 8.33
N ALA A 73 -11.05 0.11 7.41
CA ALA A 73 -10.70 -0.43 6.10
C ALA A 73 -9.77 0.51 5.34
N ARG A 74 -10.08 1.82 5.28
CA ARG A 74 -9.24 2.82 4.61
C ARG A 74 -7.85 2.90 5.22
N VAL A 75 -7.75 3.02 6.54
CA VAL A 75 -6.45 3.13 7.23
C VAL A 75 -5.60 1.88 7.02
N LEU A 76 -6.19 0.69 7.10
CA LEU A 76 -5.46 -0.56 6.86
C LEU A 76 -5.02 -0.69 5.40
N ALA A 77 -5.86 -0.29 4.45
CA ALA A 77 -5.53 -0.31 3.03
C ALA A 77 -4.38 0.66 2.70
N GLU A 78 -4.43 1.89 3.16
CA GLU A 78 -3.34 2.87 2.99
C GLU A 78 -2.01 2.36 3.57
N GLN A 79 -2.04 1.75 4.77
CA GLN A 79 -0.83 1.16 5.35
C GLN A 79 -0.32 -0.03 4.54
N ALA A 80 -1.21 -0.90 4.06
CA ALA A 80 -0.84 -2.03 3.21
C ALA A 80 -0.23 -1.57 1.88
N GLU A 81 -0.76 -0.49 1.29
CA GLU A 81 -0.23 0.07 0.05
C GLU A 81 1.20 0.59 0.25
N LEU A 82 1.45 1.32 1.35
CA LEU A 82 2.78 1.83 1.66
C LEU A 82 3.79 0.70 1.90
N ASP A 83 3.40 -0.34 2.62
CA ASP A 83 4.24 -1.52 2.85
C ASP A 83 4.53 -2.26 1.53
N ALA A 84 3.52 -2.43 0.67
CA ALA A 84 3.70 -3.06 -0.64
C ALA A 84 4.67 -2.27 -1.54
N ARG A 85 4.52 -0.94 -1.58
CA ARG A 85 5.45 -0.05 -2.32
C ARG A 85 6.86 -0.09 -1.74
N LEU A 86 6.99 -0.21 -0.42
CA LEU A 86 8.30 -0.37 0.23
C LEU A 86 8.94 -1.72 -0.12
N ALA A 87 8.16 -2.80 -0.13
CA ALA A 87 8.63 -4.11 -0.58
C ALA A 87 9.08 -4.07 -2.05
N GLU A 88 8.27 -3.45 -2.92
CA GLU A 88 8.61 -3.22 -4.33
C GLU A 88 9.96 -2.49 -4.46
N ALA A 89 10.12 -1.37 -3.75
CA ALA A 89 11.34 -0.56 -3.81
C ALA A 89 12.58 -1.36 -3.37
N LYS A 90 12.44 -2.23 -2.35
CA LYS A 90 13.54 -3.11 -1.91
C LYS A 90 13.95 -4.12 -2.98
N VAL A 91 12.98 -4.74 -3.64
CA VAL A 91 13.24 -5.68 -4.74
C VAL A 91 13.95 -4.97 -5.89
N LEU A 92 13.44 -3.81 -6.31
CA LEU A 92 14.04 -3.03 -7.40
C LEU A 92 15.46 -2.57 -7.06
N ASN A 93 15.71 -2.15 -5.81
CA ASN A 93 17.04 -1.76 -5.37
C ASN A 93 18.02 -2.94 -5.41
N ASN A 94 17.62 -4.11 -4.89
CA ASN A 94 18.46 -5.30 -4.94
C ASN A 94 18.79 -5.73 -6.39
N LYS A 95 17.81 -5.68 -7.29
CA LYS A 95 18.01 -5.95 -8.73
C LYS A 95 18.98 -4.94 -9.35
N SER A 96 18.80 -3.66 -9.07
CA SER A 96 19.69 -2.59 -9.54
C SER A 96 21.13 -2.79 -9.08
N GLN A 97 21.36 -3.07 -7.79
CA GLN A 97 22.69 -3.34 -7.26
C GLN A 97 23.34 -4.55 -7.93
N THR A 98 22.58 -5.62 -8.13
CA THR A 98 23.05 -6.83 -8.83
C THR A 98 23.48 -6.51 -10.27
N HIS A 99 22.72 -5.67 -10.98
CA HIS A 99 23.07 -5.23 -12.33
C HIS A 99 24.35 -4.38 -12.35
N VAL A 100 24.50 -3.45 -11.41
CA VAL A 100 25.72 -2.64 -11.27
C VAL A 100 26.94 -3.53 -11.00
N ASP A 101 26.80 -4.51 -10.09
CA ASP A 101 27.89 -5.43 -9.76
C ASP A 101 28.31 -6.29 -10.95
N GLU A 102 27.35 -6.76 -11.75
CA GLU A 102 27.66 -7.54 -12.97
C GLU A 102 28.35 -6.70 -14.03
N LEU A 103 27.92 -5.45 -14.25
CA LEU A 103 28.58 -4.52 -15.17
C LEU A 103 30.02 -4.22 -14.71
N ASN A 104 30.23 -3.98 -13.42
CA ASN A 104 31.56 -3.74 -12.85
C ASN A 104 32.48 -4.94 -13.06
N LYS A 105 31.98 -6.17 -12.86
CA LYS A 105 32.73 -7.40 -13.15
C LYS A 105 33.09 -7.51 -14.64
N GLN A 106 32.18 -7.15 -15.54
CA GLN A 106 32.45 -7.14 -16.98
C GLN A 106 33.55 -6.13 -17.35
N ILE A 107 33.50 -4.92 -16.80
CA ILE A 107 34.51 -3.88 -17.00
C ILE A 107 35.88 -4.35 -16.49
N ALA A 108 35.95 -4.91 -15.28
CA ALA A 108 37.20 -5.42 -14.72
C ALA A 108 37.81 -6.55 -15.58
N ARG A 109 36.97 -7.45 -16.11
CA ARG A 109 37.41 -8.50 -17.04
C ARG A 109 37.95 -7.92 -18.36
N LEU A 110 37.36 -6.84 -18.88
CA LEU A 110 37.83 -6.16 -20.08
C LEU A 110 39.18 -5.48 -19.84
N GLN A 111 39.32 -4.74 -18.75
CA GLN A 111 40.57 -4.07 -18.36
C GLN A 111 41.73 -5.06 -18.24
N LYS A 112 41.50 -6.18 -17.53
CA LYS A 112 42.51 -7.24 -17.39
C LYS A 112 42.99 -7.80 -18.74
N ARG A 113 42.08 -7.95 -19.73
CA ARG A 113 42.46 -8.43 -21.07
C ARG A 113 43.35 -7.43 -21.81
N LEU A 114 43.05 -6.14 -21.70
CA LEU A 114 43.84 -5.07 -22.31
C LEU A 114 45.26 -5.01 -21.71
N GLU A 115 45.39 -5.17 -20.39
CA GLU A 115 46.69 -5.22 -19.71
C GLU A 115 47.52 -6.45 -20.08
N SER A 116 46.86 -7.58 -20.37
CA SER A 116 47.53 -8.84 -20.72
C SER A 116 47.87 -9.01 -22.21
N THR A 117 47.51 -8.04 -23.06
CA THR A 117 47.80 -8.08 -24.50
C THR A 117 49.21 -7.49 -24.72
N PRO A 118 50.20 -8.29 -25.17
CA PRO A 118 51.59 -7.85 -25.37
C PRO A 118 51.75 -6.86 -26.53
#